data_AF-A0A8H5LDU6-F1
#
_entry.id   AF-A0A8H5LDU6-F1
#
_cell.length_a   1.000
_cell.length_b   1.000
_cell.length_c   1.000
_cell.angle_alpha   90.00
_cell.angle_beta   90.00
_cell.angle_gamma   90.00
#
_symmetry.space_group_name_H-M   'P 1'
#
loop_
_entity.id
_entity.type
_entity.pdbx_description
1 polymer ?
#
loop_
_entity_poly.entity_id
_entity_poly.type
_entity_poly.pdbx_seq_one_letter_code
_entity_poly.pdbx_strand_id
1 'polypeptide(L)'
;MAVYYESSRSILSTIGLVNFFFAWIVIGIARLSWLSTIPAIVSAAGAVANGLCYYAWYMNSGKAKTASAYAVADILWMIQEAGLSFYSYIILKQVLQNKVRRIFLILVKSIFTGEEAFTDVVNGAHVGYFFSLASVECLSAFFLLQVFVKAKKTSEQL
;
A
#
# COMPACT_ATOMS: atom_id res chain seq x y z
N MET A 1 16.94 17.51 5.84
CA MET A 1 15.62 17.55 5.14
C MET A 1 15.67 16.92 3.75
N ALA A 2 16.78 17.01 2.99
CA ALA A 2 16.90 16.39 1.67
C ALA A 2 16.69 14.86 1.64
N VAL A 3 17.18 14.14 2.65
CA VAL A 3 17.14 12.66 2.67
C VAL A 3 15.72 12.07 2.80
N TYR A 4 14.72 12.85 3.26
CA TYR A 4 13.34 12.35 3.32
C TYR A 4 12.82 12.03 1.92
N TYR A 5 12.89 13.01 1.02
CA TYR A 5 12.34 12.93 -0.34
C TYR A 5 13.11 11.98 -1.27
N GLU A 6 14.30 11.54 -0.88
CA GLU A 6 15.11 10.57 -1.63
C GLU A 6 14.74 9.11 -1.29
N SER A 7 13.98 8.88 -0.22
CA SER A 7 13.62 7.54 0.25
C SER A 7 12.27 7.08 -0.30
N SER A 8 12.18 5.80 -0.70
CA SER A 8 10.92 5.14 -1.07
C SER A 8 9.84 5.26 0.00
N ARG A 9 10.23 5.30 1.28
CA ARG A 9 9.33 5.49 2.42
C ARG A 9 8.62 6.85 2.40
N SER A 10 9.28 7.92 1.94
CA SER A 10 8.63 9.23 1.80
C SER A 10 7.60 9.23 0.68
N ILE A 11 7.86 8.52 -0.42
CA ILE A 11 6.91 8.39 -1.53
C ILE A 11 5.66 7.66 -1.04
N LEU A 12 5.83 6.51 -0.37
CA LEU A 12 4.74 5.75 0.25
C LEU A 12 3.94 6.58 1.27
N SER A 13 4.65 7.36 2.10
CA SER A 13 4.01 8.24 3.08
C SER A 13 3.15 9.32 2.41
N THR A 14 3.67 9.94 1.35
CA THR A 14 2.96 10.97 0.58
C THR A 14 1.75 10.41 -0.14
N ILE A 15 1.88 9.24 -0.78
CA ILE A 15 0.77 8.54 -1.42
C ILE A 15 -0.31 8.19 -0.40
N GLY A 16 0.06 7.66 0.76
CA GLY A 16 -0.88 7.39 1.85
C GLY A 16 -1.61 8.65 2.33
N LEU A 17 -0.91 9.76 2.47
CA LEU A 17 -1.51 11.03 2.87
C LEU A 17 -2.49 11.57 1.83
N VAL A 18 -2.13 11.53 0.54
CA VAL A 18 -3.03 11.93 -0.57
C VAL A 18 -4.26 11.03 -0.63
N ASN A 19 -4.08 9.72 -0.56
CA ASN A 19 -5.18 8.75 -0.58
C ASN A 19 -6.11 8.90 0.63
N PHE A 20 -5.58 9.27 1.79
CA PHE A 20 -6.39 9.58 2.97
C PHE A 20 -7.35 10.75 2.70
N PHE A 21 -6.86 11.84 2.10
CA PHE A 21 -7.71 12.98 1.73
C PHE A 21 -8.71 12.63 0.62
N PHE A 22 -8.29 11.88 -0.40
CA PHE A 22 -9.21 11.39 -1.43
C PHE A 22 -10.32 10.50 -0.85
N ALA A 23 -9.98 9.60 0.08
CA ALA A 23 -10.98 8.79 0.75
C ALA A 23 -11.97 9.66 1.54
N TRP A 24 -11.51 10.73 2.19
CA TRP A 24 -12.37 11.68 2.90
C TRP A 24 -13.32 12.43 1.97
N ILE A 25 -12.84 12.85 0.80
CA ILE A 25 -13.67 13.48 -0.24
C ILE A 25 -14.74 12.49 -0.73
N VAL A 26 -14.35 11.24 -0.98
CA VAL A 26 -15.28 10.17 -1.40
C VAL A 26 -16.34 9.90 -0.32
N ILE A 27 -15.96 9.85 0.96
CA ILE A 27 -16.91 9.70 2.08
C ILE A 27 -17.93 10.84 2.09
N GLY A 28 -17.48 12.08 1.87
CA GLY A 28 -18.34 13.26 1.80
C GLY A 28 -19.38 13.21 0.67
N ILE A 29 -19.08 12.52 -0.42
CA ILE A 29 -19.97 12.40 -1.59
C ILE A 29 -20.85 11.14 -1.51
N ALA A 30 -20.28 9.99 -1.17
CA ALA A 30 -20.89 8.66 -1.34
C ALA A 30 -21.58 8.09 -0.09
N ARG A 31 -21.61 8.84 1.03
CA ARG A 31 -22.00 8.40 2.38
C ARG A 31 -20.98 7.45 3.03
N LEU A 32 -20.92 7.51 4.37
CA LEU A 32 -20.02 6.70 5.18
C LEU A 32 -20.38 5.21 5.06
N SER A 33 -19.47 4.44 4.45
CA SER A 33 -19.58 2.99 4.29
C SER A 33 -18.22 2.31 4.49
N TRP A 34 -18.21 1.02 4.81
CA TRP A 34 -16.97 0.24 4.93
C TRP A 34 -16.09 0.24 3.68
N LEU A 35 -16.69 0.37 2.50
CA LEU A 35 -15.94 0.57 1.27
C LEU A 35 -15.13 1.87 1.28
N SER A 36 -15.67 2.94 1.85
CA SER A 36 -15.01 4.25 1.86
C SER A 36 -14.08 4.46 3.05
N THR A 37 -14.36 3.83 4.21
CA THR A 37 -13.59 4.02 5.45
C THR A 37 -12.31 3.19 5.49
N ILE A 38 -12.30 1.97 4.93
CA ILE A 38 -11.10 1.12 4.95
C ILE A 38 -9.93 1.77 4.20
N PRO A 39 -10.10 2.30 2.96
CA PRO A 39 -9.05 3.04 2.28
C PRO A 39 -8.52 4.22 3.09
N ALA A 40 -9.38 4.95 3.80
CA ALA A 40 -8.94 6.05 4.66
C ALA A 40 -8.03 5.54 5.80
N ILE A 41 -8.48 4.52 6.55
CA ILE A 41 -7.71 3.97 7.67
C ILE A 41 -6.37 3.41 7.20
N VAL A 42 -6.38 2.62 6.13
CA VAL A 42 -5.17 2.00 5.57
C VAL A 42 -4.19 3.04 5.06
N SER A 43 -4.69 4.08 4.39
CA SER A 43 -3.84 5.15 3.84
C SER A 43 -3.24 6.01 4.96
N ALA A 44 -4.00 6.29 6.03
CA ALA A 44 -3.48 6.97 7.22
C ALA A 44 -2.43 6.12 7.95
N ALA A 45 -2.70 4.83 8.14
CA ALA A 45 -1.76 3.91 8.79
C ALA A 45 -0.46 3.80 7.99
N GLY A 46 -0.53 3.65 6.66
CA GLY A 46 0.63 3.65 5.77
C GLY A 46 1.40 4.97 5.80
N ALA A 47 0.70 6.11 5.81
CA ALA A 47 1.34 7.42 5.90
C ALA A 47 2.17 7.58 7.18
N VAL A 48 1.56 7.24 8.33
CA VAL A 48 2.18 7.36 9.65
C VAL A 48 3.28 6.31 9.86
N ALA A 49 3.07 5.06 9.44
CA ALA A 49 4.09 4.00 9.53
C ALA A 49 5.38 4.41 8.81
N ASN A 50 5.26 4.89 7.57
CA ASN A 50 6.40 5.32 6.77
C ASN A 50 7.08 6.59 7.34
N GLY A 51 6.29 7.53 7.88
CA GLY A 51 6.82 8.72 8.58
C GLY A 51 7.56 8.39 9.87
N LEU A 52 7.03 7.47 10.68
CA LEU A 52 7.67 7.00 11.93
C LEU A 52 8.94 6.21 11.65
N CYS A 53 8.94 5.39 10.59
CA CYS A 53 10.13 4.69 10.11
C CYS A 53 11.24 5.67 9.71
N TYR A 54 10.89 6.79 9.07
CA TYR A 54 11.87 7.85 8.80
C TYR A 54 12.37 8.51 10.09
N TYR A 55 11.46 8.87 11.00
CA TYR A 55 11.81 9.44 12.29
C TYR A 55 12.79 8.54 13.06
N ALA A 56 12.52 7.25 13.13
CA ALA A 56 13.32 6.26 13.84
C ALA A 56 14.73 6.09 13.25
N TRP A 57 14.86 6.18 11.92
CA TRP A 57 16.12 5.95 11.21
C TRP A 57 16.99 7.19 11.09
N TYR A 58 16.39 8.36 10.87
CA TYR A 58 17.12 9.59 10.52
C TYR A 58 17.12 10.64 11.63
N MET A 59 16.15 10.64 12.55
CA MET A 59 16.17 11.56 13.68
C MET A 59 16.83 10.90 14.88
N ASN A 60 18.00 11.41 15.27
CA ASN A 60 18.80 10.87 16.37
C ASN A 60 18.18 11.23 17.74
N SER A 61 17.02 10.64 18.03
CA SER A 61 16.11 11.03 19.12
C SER A 61 16.28 10.22 20.41
N GLY A 62 17.30 9.35 20.46
CA GLY A 62 17.60 8.44 21.56
C GLY A 62 16.94 7.06 21.44
N LYS A 63 17.58 6.04 22.00
CA LYS A 63 17.22 4.61 21.81
C LYS A 63 15.77 4.29 22.14
N ALA A 64 15.23 4.83 23.23
CA ALA A 64 13.86 4.57 23.67
C ALA A 64 12.80 5.12 22.68
N LYS A 65 13.01 6.34 22.16
CA LYS A 65 12.09 6.97 21.21
C LYS A 65 12.13 6.25 19.86
N THR A 66 13.32 5.90 19.39
CA THR A 66 13.51 5.09 18.17
C THR A 66 12.83 3.73 18.30
N ALA A 67 12.99 3.02 19.41
CA ALA A 67 12.35 1.73 19.63
C ALA A 67 10.81 1.84 19.63
N SER A 68 10.26 2.85 20.30
CA SER A 68 8.81 3.09 20.29
C SER A 68 8.27 3.43 18.89
N ALA A 69 9.04 4.19 18.10
CA ALA A 69 8.65 4.56 16.75
C ALA A 69 8.61 3.35 15.81
N TYR A 70 9.58 2.42 15.91
CA TYR A 70 9.53 1.15 15.16
C TYR A 70 8.35 0.28 15.59
N ALA A 71 8.12 0.11 16.89
CA ALA A 71 7.01 -0.70 17.38
C ALA A 71 5.65 -0.20 16.86
N VAL A 72 5.43 1.13 16.88
CA VAL A 72 4.21 1.72 16.34
C VAL A 72 4.16 1.63 14.81
N ALA A 73 5.30 1.84 14.13
CA ALA A 73 5.38 1.73 12.68
C ALA A 73 5.02 0.32 12.20
N ASP A 74 5.51 -0.73 12.86
CA ASP A 74 5.23 -2.13 12.51
C ASP A 74 3.74 -2.47 12.67
N ILE A 75 3.11 -1.99 13.74
CA ILE A 75 1.66 -2.19 13.94
C ILE A 75 0.86 -1.50 12.83
N LEU A 76 1.20 -0.24 12.52
CA LEU A 76 0.52 0.52 11.47
C LEU A 76 0.78 -0.06 10.08
N TRP A 77 1.97 -0.60 9.85
CA TRP A 77 2.32 -1.34 8.64
C TRP A 77 1.44 -2.59 8.50
N MET A 78 1.25 -3.37 9.56
CA MET A 78 0.34 -4.52 9.54
C MET A 78 -1.10 -4.12 9.22
N ILE A 79 -1.57 -2.98 9.76
CA ILE A 79 -2.91 -2.45 9.44
C ILE A 79 -3.01 -2.10 7.94
N GLN A 80 -1.96 -1.50 7.38
CA GLN A 80 -1.93 -1.16 5.96
C GLN A 80 -1.97 -2.40 5.07
N GLU A 81 -1.07 -3.37 5.31
CA GLU A 81 -0.98 -4.60 4.53
C GLU A 81 -2.26 -5.44 4.61
N ALA A 82 -2.74 -5.69 5.83
CA ALA A 82 -3.96 -6.47 6.02
C ALA A 82 -5.19 -5.73 5.47
N GLY A 83 -5.29 -4.43 5.70
CA GLY A 83 -6.45 -3.64 5.30
C GLY A 83 -6.61 -3.51 3.78
N LEU A 84 -5.51 -3.49 3.01
CA LEU A 84 -5.55 -3.57 1.54
C LEU A 84 -6.20 -4.89 1.06
N SER A 85 -5.81 -6.02 1.67
CA SER A 85 -6.40 -7.32 1.35
C SER A 85 -7.90 -7.37 1.69
N PHE A 86 -8.30 -6.84 2.84
CA PHE A 86 -9.72 -6.76 3.23
C PHE A 86 -10.53 -5.83 2.32
N TYR A 87 -9.97 -4.69 1.93
CA TYR A 87 -10.63 -3.77 1.00
C TYR A 87 -10.89 -4.43 -0.36
N SER A 88 -9.87 -5.11 -0.90
CA SER A 88 -9.98 -5.88 -2.15
C SER A 88 -11.06 -6.96 -2.05
N TYR A 89 -11.11 -7.70 -0.94
CA TYR A 89 -12.16 -8.69 -0.70
C TYR A 89 -13.57 -8.08 -0.75
N ILE A 90 -13.78 -6.93 -0.11
CA ILE A 90 -15.09 -6.27 -0.06
C ILE A 90 -15.53 -5.81 -1.45
N ILE A 91 -14.62 -5.23 -2.24
CA ILE A 91 -14.93 -4.83 -3.62
C ILE A 91 -15.24 -6.05 -4.47
N LEU A 92 -14.36 -7.05 -4.49
CA LEU A 92 -14.52 -8.25 -5.31
C LEU A 92 -15.80 -9.01 -4.98
N LYS A 93 -16.19 -9.08 -3.71
CA LYS A 93 -17.46 -9.67 -3.29
C LYS A 93 -18.68 -8.97 -3.88
N GLN A 94 -18.60 -7.66 -4.11
CA GLN A 94 -19.69 -6.85 -4.66
C GLN A 94 -19.67 -6.81 -6.19
N VAL A 95 -18.49 -6.80 -6.81
CA VAL A 95 -18.31 -6.71 -8.26
C VAL A 95 -18.49 -8.07 -8.95
N LEU A 96 -17.99 -9.16 -8.35
CA LEU A 96 -18.08 -10.48 -8.97
C LEU A 96 -19.51 -11.02 -8.97
N GLN A 97 -19.90 -11.61 -10.09
CA GLN A 97 -21.22 -12.22 -10.28
C GLN A 97 -21.11 -13.72 -10.66
N ASN A 98 -22.20 -14.44 -10.47
CA ASN A 98 -22.39 -15.82 -10.97
C ASN A 98 -21.33 -16.84 -10.50
N LYS A 99 -20.78 -17.62 -11.44
CA LYS A 99 -19.85 -18.73 -11.14
C LYS A 99 -18.52 -18.21 -10.57
N VAL A 100 -18.05 -17.06 -11.03
CA VAL A 100 -16.76 -16.46 -10.59
C VAL A 100 -16.83 -16.04 -9.12
N ARG A 101 -17.95 -15.46 -8.67
CA ARG A 101 -18.16 -15.12 -7.26
C ARG A 101 -18.13 -16.36 -6.35
N ARG A 102 -18.70 -17.49 -6.80
CA ARG A 102 -18.67 -18.74 -6.03
C ARG A 102 -17.24 -19.27 -5.90
N ILE A 103 -16.49 -19.32 -7.00
CA ILE A 103 -15.08 -19.74 -6.99
C ILE A 103 -14.27 -18.86 -6.03
N PHE A 104 -14.41 -17.53 -6.13
CA PHE A 104 -13.72 -16.59 -5.25
C PHE A 104 -14.04 -16.80 -3.76
N LEU A 105 -15.32 -16.97 -3.41
CA LEU A 105 -15.71 -17.18 -2.01
C LEU A 105 -15.24 -18.53 -1.46
N ILE A 106 -15.20 -19.57 -2.30
CA ILE A 106 -14.64 -20.88 -1.92
C ILE A 106 -13.15 -20.74 -1.64
N LEU A 107 -12.38 -20.10 -2.53
CA LEU A 107 -10.95 -19.87 -2.34
C LEU A 107 -10.66 -19.12 -1.04
N VAL A 108 -11.37 -18.01 -0.80
CA VAL A 108 -11.19 -17.23 0.44
C VAL A 108 -11.53 -18.08 1.66
N LYS A 109 -12.64 -18.82 1.62
CA LYS A 109 -13.03 -19.68 2.74
C LYS A 109 -11.97 -20.76 3.02
N SER A 110 -11.45 -21.42 1.99
CA SER A 110 -10.41 -22.45 2.12
C SER A 110 -9.12 -21.92 2.75
N ILE A 111 -8.72 -20.67 2.42
CA ILE A 111 -7.58 -20.00 3.07
C ILE A 111 -7.83 -19.87 4.58
N PHE A 112 -9.03 -19.45 4.99
CA PHE A 112 -9.37 -19.31 6.41
C PHE A 112 -9.50 -20.65 7.14
N THR A 113 -9.91 -21.72 6.46
CA THR A 113 -9.97 -23.07 7.04
C THR A 113 -8.64 -23.84 7.00
N GLY A 114 -7.60 -23.31 6.33
CA GLY A 114 -6.28 -23.95 6.26
C GLY A 114 -6.24 -25.21 5.39
N GLU A 115 -7.03 -25.25 4.31
CA GLU A 115 -7.12 -26.42 3.44
C GLU A 115 -5.95 -26.45 2.45
N GLU A 116 -5.04 -27.43 2.61
CA GLU A 116 -3.80 -27.59 1.83
C GLU A 116 -4.02 -27.68 0.31
N ALA A 117 -5.17 -28.22 -0.13
CA ALA A 117 -5.45 -28.49 -1.54
C ALA A 117 -5.51 -27.22 -2.44
N PHE A 118 -5.75 -26.05 -1.85
CA PHE A 118 -5.81 -24.77 -2.57
C PHE A 118 -4.62 -23.85 -2.33
N THR A 119 -3.71 -24.24 -1.43
CA THR A 119 -2.51 -23.44 -1.10
C THR A 119 -1.63 -23.21 -2.32
N ASP A 120 -1.42 -24.22 -3.16
CA ASP A 120 -0.60 -24.09 -4.38
C ASP A 120 -1.19 -23.11 -5.40
N VAL A 121 -2.50 -23.11 -5.57
CA VAL A 121 -3.20 -22.19 -6.48
C VAL A 121 -3.10 -20.76 -5.96
N VAL A 122 -3.32 -20.58 -4.66
CA VAL A 122 -3.20 -19.27 -3.99
C VAL A 122 -1.76 -18.76 -4.06
N ASN A 123 -0.77 -19.62 -3.83
CA ASN A 123 0.63 -19.26 -3.88
C ASN A 123 1.06 -18.88 -5.30
N GLY A 124 0.62 -19.63 -6.32
CA GLY A 124 0.83 -19.29 -7.73
C GLY A 124 0.19 -17.94 -8.11
N ALA A 125 -1.03 -17.67 -7.65
CA ALA A 125 -1.70 -16.37 -7.86
C ALA A 125 -0.96 -15.23 -7.15
N HIS A 126 -0.45 -15.47 -5.94
CA HIS A 126 0.33 -14.51 -5.17
C HIS A 126 1.64 -14.16 -5.89
N VAL A 127 2.38 -15.16 -6.37
CA VAL A 127 3.60 -14.96 -7.16
C VAL A 127 3.30 -14.19 -8.45
N GLY A 128 2.22 -14.53 -9.15
CA GLY A 128 1.81 -13.83 -10.37
C GLY A 128 1.43 -12.36 -10.13
N TYR A 129 0.78 -12.06 -9.01
CA TYR A 129 0.49 -10.69 -8.57
C TYR A 129 1.78 -9.89 -8.34
N PHE A 130 2.73 -10.42 -7.55
CA PHE A 130 3.99 -9.73 -7.28
C PHE A 130 4.82 -9.51 -8.55
N PHE A 131 4.88 -10.51 -9.43
CA PHE A 131 5.58 -10.38 -10.70
C PHE A 131 5.00 -9.27 -11.58
N SER A 132 3.67 -9.20 -11.66
CA SER A 132 2.98 -8.16 -12.41
C SER A 132 3.23 -6.77 -11.80
N LEU A 133 3.20 -6.66 -10.46
CA LEU A 133 3.45 -5.42 -9.74
C LEU A 133 4.88 -4.93 -9.95
N ALA A 134 5.87 -5.82 -9.83
CA ALA A 134 7.27 -5.53 -10.12
C ALA A 134 7.48 -5.05 -11.56
N SER A 135 6.77 -5.65 -12.53
CA SER A 135 6.83 -5.22 -13.94
C SER A 135 6.29 -3.80 -14.12
N VAL A 136 5.17 -3.46 -13.48
CA VAL A 136 4.59 -2.11 -13.54
C VAL A 136 5.49 -1.07 -12.87
N GLU A 137 6.13 -1.42 -11.75
CA GLU A 137 7.10 -0.54 -11.08
C GLU A 137 8.36 -0.32 -11.94
N CYS A 138 8.89 -1.37 -12.57
CA CYS A 138 10.01 -1.26 -13.50
C CYS A 138 9.69 -0.33 -14.68
N LEU A 139 8.50 -0.46 -15.28
CA LEU A 139 8.05 0.42 -16.36
C LEU A 139 7.90 1.87 -15.87
N SER A 140 7.30 2.07 -14.69
CA SER A 140 7.11 3.40 -14.10
C SER A 140 8.45 4.07 -13.78
N ALA A 141 9.41 3.34 -13.21
CA ALA A 141 10.76 3.82 -12.92
C ALA A 141 11.52 4.20 -14.20
N PHE A 142 11.38 3.42 -15.27
CA PHE A 142 11.97 3.75 -16.56
C PHE A 142 11.48 5.10 -17.10
N PHE A 143 10.17 5.35 -17.09
CA PHE A 143 9.63 6.65 -17.51
C PHE A 143 10.10 7.80 -16.62
N LEU A 144 10.14 7.58 -15.31
CA LEU A 144 10.55 8.58 -14.33
C LEU A 144 12.04 8.95 -14.49
N LEU A 145 12.90 7.98 -14.79
CA LEU A 145 14.30 8.21 -15.15
C LEU A 145 14.44 9.05 -16.42
N GLN A 146 13.61 8.81 -17.45
CA GLN A 146 13.64 9.65 -18.66
C GLN A 146 13.26 11.10 -18.37
N VAL A 147 12.28 11.33 -17.49
CA VAL A 147 11.88 12.68 -17.07
C VAL A 147 13.01 13.37 -16.33
N PHE A 148 13.68 12.68 -15.39
CA PHE A 148 14.82 13.25 -14.68
C PHE A 148 16.01 13.56 -15.59
N VAL A 149 16.33 12.68 -16.55
CA VAL A 149 17.40 12.93 -17.53
C VAL A 149 17.07 14.14 -18.40
N LYS A 150 15.82 14.30 -18.83
CA LYS A 150 15.38 15.50 -19.57
C LYS A 150 15.50 16.76 -18.71
N ALA A 151 15.00 16.72 -17.48
CA ALA A 151 15.08 17.85 -16.55
C ALA A 151 16.53 18.27 -16.24
N LYS A 152 17.42 17.29 -16.02
CA LYS A 152 18.85 17.53 -15.78
C LYS A 152 19.51 18.27 -16.95
N LYS A 153 19.28 17.81 -18.19
CA LYS A 153 19.82 18.45 -19.40
C LYS A 153 19.34 19.90 -19.56
N THR A 154 18.08 20.17 -19.25
CA THR A 154 17.54 21.54 -19.31
C THR A 154 18.14 22.45 -18.23
N SER A 155 18.44 21.92 -17.04
CA SER A 155 19.08 22.68 -15.96
C SER A 155 20.56 22.97 -16.20
N GLU A 156 21.29 22.13 -16.95
CA GLU A 156 22.70 22.36 -17.31
C GLU A 156 22.86 23.38 -18.46
N GLN A 157 21.78 23.74 -19.15
CA GLN A 157 21.76 24.71 -20.26
C GLN A 157 21.39 26.14 -19.83
N LEU A 158 21.09 26.35 -18.54
CA LEU A 158 20.67 27.63 -17.95
C LEU A 158 21.75 28.12 -16.98
#